data_AF-A0A2U3Z1U5-F1
#
_entry.id   AF-A0A2U3Z1U5-F1
#
_cell.length_a   1.000
_cell.length_b   1.000
_cell.length_c   1.000
_cell.angle_alpha   90.00
_cell.angle_beta   90.00
_cell.angle_gamma   90.00
#
_symmetry.space_group_name_H-M   'P 1'
#
loop_
_entity.id
_entity.type
_entity.pdbx_description
1 polymer ?
#
loop_
_entity_poly.entity_id
_entity_poly.type
_entity_poly.pdbx_seq_one_letter_code
_entity_poly.pdbx_strand_id
1 'polypeptide(L)'
;MEMVKDALDQLRGAVMIVYPMGLPPYDPIRMEFENKEDLSGTQAGLSVIEESEAQLWWAAKELRRTKKLSDYVGKNEKTKIIVKIQQRGQGAPAREPVISSEEQKQLMLYYHRRQEELKKLEENDDDSCLNSPWADNTALKRHFHGVKDIKWRPR
;
A
#
# COMPACT_ATOMS: atom_id res chain seq x y z
N MET A 1 -3.49 29.56 4.34
CA MET A 1 -4.48 30.21 3.45
C MET A 1 -3.93 31.48 2.84
N GLU A 2 -3.18 32.30 3.58
CA GLU A 2 -2.58 33.56 3.09
C GLU A 2 -1.60 33.33 1.94
N MET A 3 -0.58 32.49 2.12
CA MET A 3 0.40 32.13 1.08
C MET A 3 -0.20 31.67 -0.27
N VAL A 4 -1.32 30.94 -0.24
CA VAL A 4 -1.96 30.42 -1.46
C VAL A 4 -2.72 31.54 -2.17
N LYS A 5 -3.37 32.42 -1.40
CA LYS A 5 -4.03 33.61 -1.95
C LYS A 5 -3.01 34.56 -2.55
N ASP A 6 -1.88 34.79 -1.88
CA ASP A 6 -0.82 35.65 -2.36
C ASP A 6 -0.23 35.13 -3.69
N ALA A 7 0.01 33.83 -3.81
CA ALA A 7 0.47 33.22 -5.05
C ALA A 7 -0.59 33.31 -6.17
N LEU A 8 -1.87 33.08 -5.87
CA LEU A 8 -2.96 33.26 -6.83
C LEU A 8 -3.09 34.71 -7.29
N ASP A 9 -2.91 35.67 -6.40
CA ASP A 9 -2.99 37.09 -6.72
C ASP A 9 -1.78 37.56 -7.55
N GLN A 10 -0.59 36.99 -7.33
CA GLN A 10 0.55 37.19 -8.22
C GLN A 10 0.28 36.68 -9.64
N LEU A 11 -0.32 35.50 -9.78
CA LEU A 11 -0.69 34.94 -11.09
C LEU A 11 -1.76 35.80 -11.78
N ARG A 12 -2.79 36.24 -11.04
CA ARG A 12 -3.80 37.17 -11.56
C ARG A 12 -3.18 38.48 -12.02
N GLY A 13 -2.24 39.03 -11.25
CA GLY A 13 -1.49 40.23 -11.61
C GLY A 13 -0.69 40.06 -12.90
N ALA A 14 0.01 38.93 -13.05
CA ALA A 14 0.76 38.62 -14.26
C ALA A 14 -0.15 38.52 -15.49
N VAL A 15 -1.30 37.86 -15.37
CA VAL A 15 -2.29 37.77 -16.45
C VAL A 15 -2.84 39.14 -16.81
N MET A 16 -3.11 40.00 -15.83
CA MET A 16 -3.62 41.36 -16.06
C MET A 16 -2.59 42.27 -16.76
N ILE A 17 -1.29 42.05 -16.54
CA ILE A 17 -0.22 42.79 -17.25
C ILE A 17 -0.20 42.42 -18.74
N VAL A 18 -0.33 41.14 -19.07
CA VAL A 18 -0.31 40.65 -20.46
C VAL A 18 -1.63 40.94 -21.17
N TYR A 19 -2.75 40.80 -20.46
CA TYR A 19 -4.11 40.99 -20.96
C TYR A 19 -4.87 42.02 -20.11
N PRO A 20 -4.63 43.33 -20.32
CA PRO A 20 -5.23 44.39 -19.51
C PRO A 20 -6.76 44.52 -19.69
N MET A 21 -7.30 44.03 -20.80
CA MET A 21 -8.76 43.94 -21.03
C MET A 21 -9.40 42.67 -20.44
N GLY A 22 -8.61 41.84 -19.77
CA GLY A 22 -9.00 40.54 -19.26
C GLY A 22 -9.00 39.44 -20.33
N LEU A 23 -8.99 38.19 -19.87
CA LEU A 23 -9.09 37.02 -20.73
C LEU A 23 -10.54 36.82 -21.22
N PRO A 24 -10.76 36.22 -22.40
CA PRO A 24 -12.08 35.83 -22.87
C PRO A 24 -12.84 34.94 -21.86
N PRO A 25 -14.17 34.97 -21.81
CA PRO A 25 -14.95 34.20 -20.83
C PRO A 25 -14.77 32.67 -20.91
N TYR A 26 -14.38 32.16 -22.07
CA TYR A 26 -14.15 30.74 -22.33
C TYR A 26 -12.68 30.32 -22.15
N ASP A 27 -11.81 31.24 -21.71
CA ASP A 27 -10.42 30.93 -21.49
C ASP A 27 -10.25 30.05 -20.23
N PRO A 28 -9.51 28.92 -20.31
CA PRO A 28 -9.31 28.02 -19.18
C PRO A 28 -8.76 28.71 -17.93
N ILE A 29 -7.80 29.62 -18.07
CA ILE A 29 -7.16 30.30 -16.94
C ILE A 29 -8.18 31.17 -16.20
N ARG A 30 -9.09 31.80 -16.95
CA ARG A 30 -10.16 32.60 -16.37
C ARG A 30 -11.20 31.72 -15.68
N MET A 31 -11.57 30.59 -16.29
CA MET A 31 -12.49 29.63 -15.71
C MET A 31 -11.95 29.03 -14.40
N GLU A 32 -10.66 28.72 -14.35
CA GLU A 32 -9.95 28.28 -13.13
C GLU A 32 -10.00 29.36 -12.04
N PHE A 33 -9.66 30.62 -12.36
CA PHE A 33 -9.68 31.71 -11.37
C PHE A 33 -11.07 32.05 -10.83
N GLU A 34 -12.11 31.84 -11.64
CA GLU A 34 -13.51 32.07 -11.28
C GLU A 34 -14.20 30.81 -10.69
N ASN A 35 -13.49 29.68 -10.57
CA ASN A 35 -14.05 28.37 -10.20
C ASN A 35 -15.26 27.95 -11.06
N LYS A 36 -15.23 28.27 -12.37
CA LYS A 36 -16.25 27.92 -13.38
C LYS A 36 -15.76 26.86 -14.38
N GLU A 37 -14.64 26.23 -14.07
CA GLU A 37 -14.10 25.12 -14.83
C GLU A 37 -15.08 23.95 -14.88
N ASP A 38 -15.23 23.36 -16.08
CA ASP A 38 -15.96 22.11 -16.24
C ASP A 38 -15.00 20.95 -15.94
N LEU A 39 -15.15 20.37 -14.75
CA LEU A 39 -14.37 19.20 -14.33
C LEU A 39 -15.04 17.87 -14.73
N SER A 40 -16.16 17.90 -15.45
CA SER A 40 -16.86 16.68 -15.85
C SER A 40 -15.96 15.77 -16.70
N GLY A 41 -15.89 14.49 -16.33
CA GLY A 41 -15.08 13.49 -17.03
C GLY A 41 -13.56 13.58 -16.81
N THR A 42 -13.05 14.53 -16.01
CA THR A 42 -11.62 14.58 -15.65
C THR A 42 -11.33 13.89 -14.31
N GLN A 43 -10.10 13.36 -14.17
CA GLN A 43 -9.63 12.79 -12.91
C GLN A 43 -9.58 13.83 -11.78
N ALA A 44 -9.36 15.11 -12.12
CA ALA A 44 -9.37 16.21 -11.17
C ALA A 44 -10.76 16.39 -10.51
N GLY A 45 -11.85 16.22 -11.26
CA GLY A 45 -13.22 16.29 -10.74
C GLY A 45 -13.51 15.27 -9.63
N LEU A 46 -12.85 14.10 -9.65
CA LEU A 46 -13.00 13.09 -8.59
C LEU A 46 -12.36 13.51 -7.25
N SER A 47 -11.40 14.43 -7.30
CA SER A 47 -10.70 14.93 -6.11
C SER A 47 -11.33 16.17 -5.48
N VAL A 48 -12.21 16.85 -6.23
CA VAL A 48 -12.92 18.04 -5.75
C VAL A 48 -14.17 17.58 -5.01
N ILE A 49 -14.20 17.86 -3.71
CA ILE A 49 -15.36 17.60 -2.86
C ILE A 49 -15.98 18.95 -2.50
N GLU A 50 -17.25 19.13 -2.83
CA GLU A 50 -17.98 20.32 -2.44
C GLU A 50 -18.02 20.42 -0.91
N GLU A 51 -17.88 21.63 -0.36
CA GLU A 51 -17.86 21.82 1.08
C GLU A 51 -19.12 21.24 1.75
N SER A 52 -20.29 21.38 1.14
CA SER A 52 -21.56 20.88 1.68
C SER A 52 -21.63 19.34 1.76
N GLU A 53 -20.92 18.65 0.87
CA GLU A 53 -20.86 17.19 0.78
C GLU A 53 -19.64 16.60 1.49
N ALA A 54 -18.69 17.43 1.94
CA ALA A 54 -17.49 16.98 2.63
C ALA A 54 -17.80 16.48 4.05
N GLN A 55 -17.45 15.22 4.31
CA GLN A 55 -17.46 14.61 5.64
C GLN A 55 -16.03 14.37 6.13
N LEU A 56 -15.78 14.74 7.39
CA LEU A 56 -14.51 14.53 8.04
C LEU A 56 -14.59 13.31 8.97
N TRP A 57 -13.54 12.49 8.96
CA TRP A 57 -13.48 11.25 9.73
C TRP A 57 -12.22 11.18 10.56
N TRP A 58 -12.39 10.87 11.84
CA TRP A 58 -11.30 10.65 12.78
C TRP A 58 -11.56 9.37 13.57
N ALA A 59 -10.59 8.45 13.58
CA ALA A 59 -10.69 7.17 14.29
C ALA A 59 -12.01 6.39 14.03
N ALA A 60 -12.43 6.30 12.76
CA ALA A 60 -13.68 5.68 12.33
C ALA A 60 -14.97 6.33 12.89
N LYS A 61 -14.88 7.56 13.40
CA LYS A 61 -16.03 8.39 13.78
C LYS A 61 -16.15 9.59 12.84
N GLU A 62 -17.37 9.85 12.40
CA GLU A 62 -17.71 11.04 11.64
C GLU A 62 -17.66 12.27 12.56
N LEU A 63 -16.86 13.26 12.17
CA LEU A 63 -16.80 14.58 12.79
C LEU A 63 -17.95 15.43 12.24
N ARG A 64 -19.03 15.55 13.01
CA ARG A 64 -20.18 16.36 12.64
C ARG A 64 -19.85 17.83 12.86
N ARG A 65 -20.16 18.68 11.87
CA ARG A 65 -19.98 20.15 11.95
C ARG A 65 -20.66 20.80 13.15
N THR A 66 -21.73 20.19 13.67
CA THR A 66 -22.50 20.68 14.81
C THR A 66 -21.85 20.42 16.17
N LYS A 67 -20.87 19.50 16.25
CA LYS A 67 -20.23 19.11 17.50
C LYS A 67 -18.83 19.69 17.62
N LYS A 68 -18.39 19.92 18.85
CA LYS A 68 -17.04 20.42 19.11
C LYS A 68 -16.04 19.28 18.97
N LEU A 69 -14.83 19.59 18.50
CA LEU A 69 -13.72 18.64 18.43
C LEU A 69 -13.37 18.03 19.80
N SER A 70 -13.61 18.79 20.89
CA SER A 70 -13.43 18.32 22.26
C SER A 70 -14.28 17.09 22.61
N ASP A 71 -15.43 16.92 21.96
CA ASP A 71 -16.33 15.77 22.20
C ASP A 71 -15.77 14.48 21.57
N TYR A 72 -14.83 14.61 20.64
CA TYR A 72 -14.18 13.51 19.95
C TYR A 72 -12.79 13.23 20.54
N VAL A 73 -11.96 14.26 20.64
CA VAL A 73 -10.53 14.15 20.97
C VAL A 73 -10.25 14.34 22.47
N GLY A 74 -11.21 14.93 23.21
CA GLY A 74 -11.06 15.29 24.62
C GLY A 74 -10.53 16.71 24.84
N LYS A 75 -10.20 17.06 26.09
CA LYS A 75 -9.80 18.41 26.52
C LYS A 75 -8.28 18.63 26.51
N ASN A 76 -7.52 17.85 25.73
CA ASN A 76 -6.06 17.91 25.77
C ASN A 76 -5.51 18.97 24.81
N GLU A 77 -4.68 19.89 25.32
CA GLU A 77 -4.26 21.11 24.62
C GLU A 77 -3.19 20.88 23.54
N LYS A 78 -2.48 19.75 23.56
CA LYS A 78 -1.44 19.41 22.58
C LYS A 78 -1.73 18.08 21.90
N THR A 79 -2.78 18.04 21.07
CA THR A 79 -3.13 16.83 20.32
C THR A 79 -3.02 17.06 18.82
N LYS A 80 -2.18 16.28 18.15
CA LYS A 80 -2.14 16.21 16.68
C LYS A 80 -3.10 15.10 16.23
N ILE A 81 -4.07 15.44 15.38
CA ILE A 81 -5.01 14.48 14.80
C ILE A 81 -4.81 14.40 13.29
N ILE A 82 -4.98 13.19 12.76
CA ILE A 82 -5.01 12.94 11.32
C ILE A 82 -6.46 12.66 10.97
N VAL A 83 -7.01 13.46 10.07
CA VAL A 83 -8.42 13.40 9.66
C VAL A 83 -8.46 13.04 8.19
N LYS A 84 -9.38 12.14 7.82
CA LYS A 84 -9.64 11.78 6.43
C LYS A 84 -10.89 12.54 5.95
N ILE A 85 -10.82 13.06 4.74
CA ILE A 85 -11.96 13.69 4.06
C ILE A 85 -12.59 12.67 3.11
N GLN A 86 -13.92 12.62 3.09
CA GLN A 86 -14.69 11.71 2.23
C GLN A 86 -15.95 12.43 1.75
N GLN A 87 -16.43 12.10 0.55
CA GLN A 87 -17.73 12.55 0.08
C GLN A 87 -18.87 11.87 0.86
N ARG A 88 -19.93 12.63 1.12
CA ARG A 88 -21.12 12.17 1.82
C ARG A 88 -21.74 10.96 1.12
N GLY A 89 -21.94 9.88 1.87
CA GLY A 89 -22.54 8.64 1.37
C GLY A 89 -21.55 7.51 1.07
N GLN A 90 -20.24 7.78 1.02
CA GLN A 90 -19.23 6.72 0.82
C GLN A 90 -18.84 5.97 2.11
N GLY A 91 -19.50 6.27 3.23
CA GLY A 91 -19.32 5.57 4.50
C GLY A 91 -17.99 5.90 5.19
N ALA A 92 -17.61 5.05 6.16
CA ALA A 92 -16.36 5.22 6.89
C ALA A 92 -15.15 4.95 5.98
N PRO A 93 -14.13 5.82 5.97
CA PRO A 93 -12.97 5.64 5.11
C PRO A 93 -12.22 4.36 5.50
N ALA A 94 -11.70 3.66 4.49
CA ALA A 94 -10.91 2.46 4.70
C ALA A 94 -9.73 2.75 5.62
N ARG A 95 -9.46 1.81 6.53
CA ARG A 95 -8.22 1.81 7.29
C ARG A 95 -7.05 1.71 6.32
N GLU A 96 -6.04 2.54 6.54
CA GLU A 96 -4.77 2.31 5.86
C GLU A 96 -4.24 0.92 6.24
N PRO A 97 -3.67 0.19 5.27
CA PRO A 97 -3.00 -1.06 5.59
C PRO A 97 -1.89 -0.76 6.60
N VAL A 98 -1.90 -1.49 7.71
CA VAL A 98 -0.90 -1.35 8.79
C VAL A 98 0.51 -1.70 8.29
N ILE A 99 0.58 -2.43 7.18
CA ILE A 99 1.81 -2.95 6.58
C ILE A 99 2.06 -2.15 5.29
N SER A 100 3.30 -1.69 5.12
CA SER A 100 3.71 -1.01 3.89
C SER A 100 3.61 -1.96 2.69
N SER A 101 3.44 -1.42 1.48
CA SER A 101 3.38 -2.26 0.27
C SER A 101 4.65 -3.11 0.06
N GLU A 102 5.80 -2.63 0.55
CA GLU A 102 7.08 -3.32 0.45
C GLU A 102 7.18 -4.45 1.48
N GLU A 103 6.76 -4.17 2.72
CA GLU A 103 6.70 -5.17 3.79
C GLU A 103 5.71 -6.30 3.45
N GLN A 104 4.59 -5.97 2.83
CA GLN A 104 3.61 -6.96 2.38
C GLN A 104 4.19 -7.92 1.32
N LYS A 105 5.00 -7.39 0.40
CA LYS A 105 5.70 -8.21 -0.61
C LYS A 105 6.75 -9.10 0.04
N GLN A 106 7.55 -8.57 0.97
CA GLN A 106 8.55 -9.37 1.69
C GLN A 106 7.91 -10.50 2.48
N LEU A 107 6.79 -10.22 3.15
CA LEU A 107 6.03 -11.21 3.89
C LEU A 107 5.49 -12.31 2.97
N MET A 108 4.92 -11.94 1.82
CA MET A 108 4.44 -12.89 0.81
C MET A 108 5.56 -13.79 0.29
N LEU A 109 6.73 -13.21 -0.01
CA LEU A 109 7.91 -13.95 -0.46
C LEU A 109 8.41 -14.93 0.61
N TYR A 110 8.42 -14.50 1.88
CA TYR A 110 8.79 -15.36 3.00
C TYR A 110 7.86 -16.57 3.13
N TYR A 111 6.54 -16.35 3.07
CA TYR A 111 5.56 -17.44 3.15
C TYR A 111 5.65 -18.40 1.96
N HIS A 112 5.85 -17.88 0.76
CA HIS A 112 6.04 -18.69 -0.45
C HIS A 112 7.28 -19.58 -0.33
N ARG A 113 8.42 -19.00 0.04
CA ARG A 113 9.67 -19.76 0.24
C ARG A 113 9.50 -20.84 1.30
N ARG A 114 8.84 -20.52 2.42
CA ARG A 114 8.58 -21.49 3.48
C ARG A 114 7.66 -22.63 3.03
N GLN A 115 6.64 -22.34 2.21
CA GLN A 115 5.80 -23.37 1.61
C GLN A 115 6.58 -24.27 0.67
N GLU A 116 7.46 -23.72 -0.17
CA GLU A 116 8.32 -24.52 -1.04
C GLU A 116 9.28 -25.40 -0.26
N GLU A 117 9.89 -24.88 0.82
CA GLU A 117 10.77 -25.64 1.71
C GLU A 117 10.03 -26.79 2.39
N LEU A 118 8.82 -26.54 2.91
CA LEU A 118 7.98 -27.59 3.49
C LEU A 118 7.57 -28.63 2.47
N LYS A 119 7.15 -28.21 1.26
CA LYS A 119 6.78 -29.12 0.18
C LYS A 119 7.95 -30.00 -0.24
N LYS A 120 9.15 -29.43 -0.35
CA LYS A 120 10.38 -30.21 -0.61
C LYS A 120 10.68 -31.21 0.51
N LEU A 121 10.42 -30.86 1.76
CA LEU A 121 10.61 -31.75 2.90
C LEU A 121 9.58 -32.90 2.88
N GLU A 122 8.34 -32.63 2.51
CA GLU A 122 7.27 -33.64 2.34
C GLU A 122 7.54 -34.57 1.15
N GLU A 123 8.05 -34.04 0.03
CA GLU A 123 8.41 -34.84 -1.15
C GLU A 123 9.67 -35.69 -0.94
N ASN A 124 10.47 -35.37 0.09
CA ASN A 124 11.69 -36.12 0.40
C ASN A 124 11.35 -37.36 1.25
N ASP A 125 10.77 -38.38 0.60
CA ASP A 125 10.70 -39.76 1.12
C ASP A 125 12.12 -40.35 1.11
N ASP A 126 12.93 -39.95 2.09
CA ASP A 126 14.38 -40.20 2.13
C ASP A 126 14.70 -41.66 2.51
N ASP A 127 14.40 -42.59 1.61
CA ASP A 127 14.84 -44.00 1.64
C ASP A 127 16.37 -44.13 1.43
N SER A 128 17.11 -43.02 1.29
CA SER A 128 18.57 -43.03 1.15
C SER A 128 19.28 -43.61 2.39
N CYS A 129 18.63 -43.54 3.55
CA CYS A 129 19.05 -44.24 4.77
C CYS A 129 19.15 -45.77 4.55
N LEU A 130 18.24 -46.37 3.77
CA LEU A 130 18.16 -47.82 3.56
C LEU A 130 19.25 -48.36 2.61
N ASN A 131 19.78 -47.53 1.71
CA ASN A 131 20.87 -47.90 0.78
C ASN A 131 22.26 -47.46 1.27
N SER A 132 22.34 -46.95 2.50
CA SER A 132 23.57 -46.42 3.04
C SER A 132 24.57 -47.54 3.43
N PRO A 133 25.89 -47.34 3.24
CA PRO A 133 26.89 -48.32 3.68
C PRO A 133 26.90 -48.58 5.19
N TRP A 134 26.37 -47.66 5.99
CA TRP A 134 26.27 -47.81 7.44
C TRP A 134 25.09 -48.69 7.88
N ALA A 135 24.06 -48.84 7.03
CA ALA A 135 22.92 -49.73 7.27
C ALA A 135 23.17 -51.19 6.83
N ASP A 136 24.30 -51.49 6.15
CA ASP A 136 24.64 -52.85 5.72
C ASP A 136 25.10 -53.71 6.90
N ASN A 137 24.16 -54.47 7.48
CA ASN A 137 24.43 -55.42 8.58
C ASN A 137 25.41 -56.55 8.22
N THR A 138 25.71 -56.76 6.94
CA THR A 138 26.69 -57.76 6.46
C THR A 138 28.06 -57.18 6.15
N ALA A 139 28.26 -55.86 6.27
CA ALA A 139 29.53 -55.19 5.94
C ALA A 139 30.72 -55.78 6.72
N LEU A 140 30.55 -56.01 8.03
CA LEU A 140 31.61 -56.59 8.87
C LEU A 140 31.93 -58.03 8.46
N LYS A 141 30.90 -58.82 8.14
CA LYS A 141 31.07 -60.20 7.67
C LYS A 141 31.85 -60.23 6.36
N ARG A 142 31.52 -59.38 5.38
CA ARG A 142 32.26 -59.26 4.12
C ARG A 142 33.71 -58.83 4.34
N HIS A 143 33.96 -57.95 5.32
CA HIS A 143 35.31 -57.53 5.71
C HIS A 143 36.18 -58.72 6.18
N PHE A 144 35.64 -59.58 7.05
CA PHE A 144 36.38 -60.75 7.57
C PHE A 144 36.58 -61.85 6.53
N HIS A 145 35.68 -62.00 5.56
CA HIS A 145 35.79 -63.01 4.50
C HIS A 145 36.60 -62.53 3.28
N GLY A 146 37.14 -61.30 3.31
CA GLY A 146 37.95 -60.74 2.21
C GLY A 146 37.17 -60.35 0.95
N VAL A 147 35.85 -60.27 1.03
CA VAL A 147 34.94 -60.12 -0.14
C VAL A 147 34.45 -58.68 -0.28
N LYS A 148 35.39 -57.72 -0.40
CA LYS A 148 35.04 -56.28 -0.41
C LYS A 148 34.59 -55.73 -1.76
N ASP A 149 35.13 -56.25 -2.87
CA ASP A 149 35.02 -55.59 -4.20
C ASP A 149 34.52 -56.52 -5.32
N ILE A 150 33.45 -57.29 -5.09
CA ILE A 150 32.86 -58.07 -6.19
C ILE A 150 31.89 -57.18 -7.00
N LYS A 151 32.34 -56.69 -8.16
CA LYS A 151 31.47 -56.07 -9.17
C LYS A 151 31.03 -57.12 -10.20
N TRP A 152 29.73 -57.42 -10.23
CA TRP A 152 29.12 -58.40 -11.14
C TRP A 152 28.68 -57.82 -12.51
N ARG A 153 28.99 -56.55 -12.83
CA ARG A 153 28.62 -55.94 -14.11
C ARG A 153 29.86 -55.67 -14.99
N PRO A 154 29.83 -55.98 -16.30
CA PRO A 154 30.89 -55.59 -17.23
C PRO A 154 30.98 -54.06 -17.33
N ARG A 155 32.18 -53.54 -17.62
CA ARG A 155 32.40 -52.11 -17.92
C ARG A 155 31.81 -51.75 -19.28
#